data_AF-A0A7K2L3T7-F1
#
_entry.id   AF-A0A7K2L3T7-F1
#
_cell.length_a   1.000
_cell.length_b   1.000
_cell.length_c   1.000
_cell.angle_alpha   90.00
_cell.angle_beta   90.00
_cell.angle_gamma   90.00
#
_symmetry.space_group_name_H-M   'P 1'
#
loop_
_entity.id
_entity.type
_entity.pdbx_description
1 polymer ?
#
loop_
_entity_poly.entity_id
_entity_poly.type
_entity_poly.pdbx_seq_one_letter_code
_entity_poly.pdbx_strand_id
1 'polypeptide(L)' 'MADESPLIRSLRAAVAAAPGDVPLRLHFAALLLSEGRNDEAVAEAAVALQHAPGDADARALMVRAMGLPPAAGAAPA' A
#
# COMPACT_ATOMS: atom_id res chain seq x y z
N MET A 1 19.27 -14.75 -6.65
CA MET A 1 18.06 -14.20 -7.29
C MET A 1 17.00 -14.26 -6.21
N ALA A 2 16.53 -13.13 -5.69
CA ALA A 2 15.54 -13.17 -4.63
C ALA A 2 14.26 -13.77 -5.22
N ASP A 3 13.94 -15.01 -4.86
CA ASP A 3 12.68 -15.63 -5.21
C ASP A 3 11.56 -14.77 -4.63
N GLU A 4 10.88 -14.03 -5.49
CA GLU A 4 9.68 -13.29 -5.12
C GLU A 4 8.71 -14.28 -4.45
N SER A 5 8.32 -14.00 -3.20
CA SER A 5 7.44 -14.88 -2.45
C SER A 5 6.22 -15.28 -3.29
N PRO A 6 5.86 -16.58 -3.36
CA PRO A 6 4.71 -17.03 -4.15
C PRO A 6 3.41 -16.31 -3.73
N LEU A 7 3.35 -15.83 -2.49
CA LEU A 7 2.25 -15.01 -2.00
C LEU A 7 2.21 -13.63 -2.67
N ILE A 8 3.35 -12.95 -2.79
CA ILE A 8 3.44 -11.64 -3.46
C ILE A 8 3.05 -11.78 -4.93
N ARG A 9 3.55 -12.81 -5.61
CA ARG A 9 3.16 -13.10 -7.00
C ARG A 9 1.64 -13.30 -7.13
N SER A 10 1.05 -14.07 -6.21
CA SER A 10 -0.39 -14.35 -6.23
C SER A 10 -1.23 -13.10 -5.96
N LEU A 11 -0.83 -12.28 -4.98
CA LEU A 11 -1.51 -11.02 -4.68
C LEU A 11 -1.39 -10.01 -5.80
N ARG A 12 -0.21 -9.90 -6.45
CA ARG A 12 -0.01 -9.05 -7.62
C ARG A 12 -0.99 -9.42 -8.75
N ALA A 13 -1.18 -10.72 -9.01
CA ALA A 13 -2.16 -11.17 -9.99
C ALA A 13 -3.59 -10.83 -9.58
N ALA A 14 -3.93 -10.95 -8.29
CA ALA A 14 -5.24 -10.62 -7.76
C ALA A 14 -5.57 -9.12 -7.88
N VAL A 15 -4.65 -8.22 -7.52
CA VAL A 15 -4.85 -6.76 -7.67
C VAL A 15 -4.88 -6.33 -9.14
N ALA A 16 -4.19 -7.06 -10.03
CA ALA A 16 -4.27 -6.81 -11.47
C ALA A 16 -5.63 -7.25 -12.05
N ALA A 17 -6.22 -8.33 -11.52
CA ALA A 17 -7.54 -8.79 -11.93
C ALA A 17 -8.68 -7.91 -11.38
N ALA A 18 -8.49 -7.30 -10.22
CA ALA A 18 -9.45 -6.42 -9.56
C ALA A 18 -8.84 -5.06 -9.20
N PRO A 19 -8.54 -4.18 -10.18
CA PRO A 19 -7.81 -2.95 -9.92
C PRO A 19 -8.53 -1.97 -8.99
N GLY A 20 -9.87 -2.00 -8.96
CA GLY A 20 -10.70 -1.16 -8.09
C GLY A 20 -10.94 -1.73 -6.69
N ASP A 21 -10.43 -2.92 -6.36
CA ASP A 21 -10.53 -3.47 -5.02
C ASP A 21 -9.47 -2.82 -4.10
N VAL A 22 -9.85 -1.69 -3.51
CA VAL A 22 -8.99 -0.91 -2.62
C VAL A 22 -8.53 -1.73 -1.40
N PRO A 23 -9.43 -2.43 -0.66
CA PRO A 23 -9.01 -3.29 0.45
C PRO A 23 -7.96 -4.32 0.04
N LEU A 24 -8.14 -5.03 -1.08
CA LEU A 24 -7.18 -6.02 -1.56
C LEU A 24 -5.80 -5.38 -1.84
N ARG A 25 -5.81 -4.21 -2.48
CA ARG A 25 -4.59 -3.47 -2.78
C ARG A 25 -3.86 -2.99 -1.52
N LEU A 26 -4.59 -2.56 -0.49
CA LEU A 26 -4.01 -2.18 0.80
C LEU A 26 -3.36 -3.35 1.52
N HIS A 27 -3.98 -4.54 1.47
CA HIS A 27 -3.37 -5.76 2.01
C HIS A 27 -2.08 -6.11 1.28
N PHE A 28 -2.06 -5.95 -0.04
CA PHE A 28 -0.85 -6.18 -0.84
C PHE A 28 0.26 -5.18 -0.47
N ALA A 29 -0.06 -3.89 -0.36
CA ALA A 29 0.89 -2.86 0.05
C ALA A 29 1.44 -3.12 1.47
N ALA A 30 0.59 -3.56 2.40
CA ALA A 30 1.02 -3.91 3.76
C ALA A 30 2.00 -5.10 3.79
N LEU A 31 1.76 -6.12 2.95
CA LEU A 31 2.67 -7.25 2.82
C LEU A 31 4.02 -6.81 2.24
N LEU A 32 4.01 -5.96 1.22
CA LEU A 32 5.24 -5.42 0.64
C LEU A 32 6.07 -4.68 1.70
N LEU A 33 5.42 -3.93 2.60
CA LEU A 33 6.10 -3.30 3.73
C LEU A 33 6.72 -4.28 4.72
N SER A 34 6.01 -5.34 5.09
CA SER A 34 6.57 -6.33 6.02
C SER A 34 7.79 -7.05 5.43
N GLU A 35 7.86 -7.16 4.11
CA GLU A 35 8.97 -7.77 3.37
C GLU A 35 10.10 -6.75 3.06
N GLY A 36 9.99 -5.51 3.54
CA GLY A 36 10.98 -4.45 3.31
C GLY A 36 10.96 -3.83 1.91
N ARG A 37 9.95 -4.15 1.09
CA ARG A 37 9.76 -3.65 -0.29
C ARG A 37 9.02 -2.31 -0.27
N ASN A 38 9.64 -1.32 0.34
CA ASN A 38 9.03 -0.02 0.62
C ASN A 38 8.58 0.72 -0.66
N ASP A 39 9.40 0.71 -1.71
CA ASP A 39 9.10 1.41 -2.96
C ASP A 39 7.83 0.87 -3.64
N GLU A 40 7.67 -0.46 -3.66
CA GLU A 40 6.48 -1.11 -4.22
C GLU A 40 5.25 -0.86 -3.34
N ALA A 41 5.42 -0.87 -2.02
CA ALA A 41 4.34 -0.52 -1.11
C ALA A 41 3.84 0.92 -1.30
N VAL A 42 4.76 1.88 -1.52
CA VAL A 42 4.38 3.27 -1.86
C VAL A 42 3.57 3.31 -3.15
N ALA A 43 4.00 2.59 -4.19
CA ALA A 43 3.29 2.54 -5.46
C ALA A 43 1.86 1.99 -5.30
N GLU A 44 1.69 0.88 -4.58
CA GLU A 44 0.38 0.28 -4.34
C GLU A 44 -0.52 1.17 -3.47
N ALA A 45 0.03 1.81 -2.43
CA ALA A 45 -0.70 2.76 -1.60
C ALA A 45 -1.14 4.00 -2.39
N ALA A 46 -0.30 4.50 -3.31
CA ALA A 46 -0.64 5.61 -4.19
C ALA A 46 -1.78 5.26 -5.14
N VAL A 47 -1.83 4.03 -5.68
CA VAL A 47 -2.95 3.57 -6.51
C VAL A 47 -4.22 3.40 -5.66
N ALA A 48 -4.11 2.88 -4.44
CA ALA A 48 -5.24 2.80 -3.51
C ALA A 48 -5.84 4.19 -3.24
N LEU A 49 -5.00 5.20 -2.99
CA LEU A 49 -5.43 6.59 -2.81
C LEU A 49 -6.02 7.23 -4.06
N GLN A 50 -5.59 6.83 -5.27
CA GLN A 50 -6.22 7.28 -6.51
C GLN A 50 -7.67 6.78 -6.62
N HIS A 51 -7.94 5.55 -6.17
CA HIS A 51 -9.29 4.98 -6.15
C HIS A 51 -10.14 5.48 -4.98
N ALA A 52 -9.52 5.66 -3.81
CA ALA A 52 -10.17 6.14 -2.59
C ALA A 52 -9.31 7.23 -1.90
N PRO A 53 -9.40 8.50 -2.35
CA PRO A 53 -8.59 9.59 -1.80
C PRO A 53 -8.84 9.88 -0.31
N GLY A 54 -10.01 9.51 0.20
CA GLY A 54 -10.41 9.67 1.60
C GLY A 54 -10.05 8.50 2.51
N ASP A 55 -9.39 7.46 1.99
CA ASP A 55 -9.05 6.27 2.75
C ASP A 55 -7.89 6.57 3.74
N ALA A 56 -8.21 6.54 5.03
CA ALA A 56 -7.27 6.83 6.10
C ALA A 56 -6.19 5.75 6.22
N ASP A 57 -6.52 4.50 5.95
CA ASP A 57 -5.60 3.36 6.03
C ASP A 57 -4.59 3.43 4.88
N ALA A 58 -5.06 3.74 3.66
CA ALA A 58 -4.20 3.98 2.51
C ALA A 58 -3.17 5.09 2.78
N ARG A 59 -3.62 6.20 3.37
CA ARG A 59 -2.73 7.32 3.72
C ARG A 59 -1.74 6.94 4.82
N ALA A 60 -2.19 6.24 5.86
CA ALA A 60 -1.31 5.76 6.93
C ALA A 60 -0.26 4.79 6.40
N LEU A 61 -0.65 3.89 5.50
CA LEU A 61 0.23 2.91 4.87
C LEU A 61 1.27 3.60 3.98
N MET A 62 0.87 4.62 3.19
CA MET A 62 1.81 5.41 2.40
C MET A 62 2.85 6.14 3.27
N VAL A 63 2.43 6.74 4.38
CA VAL A 63 3.35 7.42 5.32
C VAL A 63 4.35 6.44 5.92
N ARG A 64 3.89 5.25 6.35
CA ARG A 64 4.76 4.17 6.84
C ARG A 64 5.72 3.69 5.77
N ALA A 65 5.25 3.55 4.53
CA ALA A 65 6.04 3.10 3.39
C ALA A 65 7.17 4.07 3.02
N MET A 66 6.88 5.36 3.12
CA MET A 66 7.88 6.41 2.91
C MET A 66 8.87 6.54 4.09
N GLY A 67 8.70 5.77 5.17
CA GLY A 67 9.49 5.91 6.40
C GLY A 67 9.29 7.26 7.09
N LEU A 68 8.20 7.95 6.77
CA LEU A 68 7.87 9.24 7.36
C LEU A 68 7.19 9.02 8.72
N PRO A 69 7.44 9.89 9.72
CA PRO A 69 6.64 9.87 10.93
C PRO A 69 5.16 10.09 10.57
N PRO A 70 4.21 9.40 11.23
CA PRO A 70 2.79 9.71 11.06
C PRO A 70 2.61 11.20 11.33
N ALA A 71 2.10 11.94 10.34
CA ALA A 71 1.88 13.37 10.46
C ALA A 71 0.97 13.62 11.66
N ALA A 72 1.58 14.00 12.79
CA ALA A 72 0.87 14.35 14.00
C ALA A 72 0.12 15.65 13.74
N GLY A 73 -1.20 15.54 13.56
CA GLY A 73 -2.12 16.68 13.60
C GLY A 73 -2.19 17.51 12.31
N ALA A 74 -3.02 17.07 11.37
CA ALA A 74 -3.83 18.02 10.60
C ALA A 74 -5.11 18.29 11.41
N ALA A 75 -4.98 19.07 12.48
CA ALA A 75 -6.13 19.70 13.12
C ALA A 75 -6.37 21.04 12.41
N PRO A 76 -7.55 21.31 11.85
CA PRO A 76 -7.85 22.63 11.30
C PRO A 76 -7.99 23.63 12.46
N ALA A 77 -7.41 24.81 12.30
CA ALA A 77 -7.60 25.97 13.18
C ALA A 77 -8.98 26.62 12.94
#